data_AF-A0A1H1GLH8-F1
#
_entry.id   AF-A0A1H1GLH8-F1
#
_cell.length_a   1.000
_cell.length_b   1.000
_cell.length_c   1.000
_cell.angle_alpha   90.00
_cell.angle_beta   90.00
_cell.angle_gamma   90.00
#
_symmetry.space_group_name_H-M   'P 1'
#
loop_
_entity.id
_entity.type
_entity.pdbx_description
1 polymer ?
#
loop_
_entity_poly.entity_id
_entity_poly.type
_entity_poly.pdbx_seq_one_letter_code
_entity_poly.pdbx_strand_id
1 'polypeptide(L)'
;MRSVNRILIGVGAASLLAVAAPTAAQAAVPAAAETTAQTAVRPVYSAEWGPFFSFGRRAEARGRVEVEERKRRDWYWDREVVWEKKCHRRKGVRHCKPVKKVVKVKKWRWERTNRFTVTGVLENRSQWRDRKHGCAWATFKVTRFDGDVSYETFRNCGKRPDRYRFGGRDAKLIQVKVTKGGRHHPHHQGTWQTVYAAR
;
A
#
# COMPACT_ATOMS: atom_id res chain seq x y z
N MET A 1 16.97 26.00 -18.31
CA MET A 1 18.37 25.76 -18.73
C MET A 1 19.08 24.99 -17.63
N ARG A 2 19.74 23.90 -18.02
CA ARG A 2 20.81 23.14 -17.32
C ARG A 2 20.41 22.23 -16.15
N SER A 3 20.21 20.97 -16.50
CA SER A 3 20.48 19.78 -15.70
C SER A 3 21.97 19.71 -15.35
N VAL A 4 22.33 19.30 -14.13
CA VAL A 4 23.70 18.84 -13.82
C VAL A 4 23.61 17.55 -13.01
N ASN A 5 23.96 16.45 -13.70
CA ASN A 5 24.27 15.15 -13.13
C ASN A 5 25.52 15.25 -12.24
N ARG A 6 25.48 14.63 -11.06
CA ARG A 6 26.70 14.25 -10.34
C ARG A 6 26.83 12.74 -10.35
N ILE A 7 27.75 12.28 -11.20
CA ILE A 7 28.31 10.93 -11.23
C ILE A 7 29.46 10.93 -10.23
N LEU A 8 29.44 10.03 -9.25
CA LEU A 8 30.61 9.70 -8.42
C LEU A 8 31.07 8.30 -8.81
N ILE A 9 32.11 8.25 -9.64
CA ILE A 9 32.91 7.07 -9.94
C ILE A 9 34.00 7.01 -8.87
N GLY A 10 33.99 5.98 -8.04
CA GLY A 10 35.09 5.65 -7.13
C GLY A 10 35.84 4.45 -7.68
N VAL A 11 36.97 4.71 -8.35
CA VAL A 11 37.97 3.69 -8.74
C VAL A 11 38.87 3.46 -7.54
N GLY A 12 38.96 2.21 -7.08
CA GLY A 12 39.95 1.77 -6.10
C GLY A 12 40.69 0.56 -6.66
N ALA A 13 41.81 0.81 -7.34
CA ALA A 13 42.79 -0.22 -7.69
C ALA A 13 43.85 -0.26 -6.59
N ALA A 14 44.06 -1.42 -5.98
CA ALA A 14 45.24 -1.71 -5.18
C ALA A 14 45.69 -3.13 -5.52
N SER A 15 46.76 -3.21 -6.30
CA SER A 15 47.51 -4.42 -6.63
C SER A 15 48.62 -4.63 -5.59
N LEU A 16 48.70 -5.82 -5.01
CA LEU A 16 49.94 -6.35 -4.42
C LEU A 16 50.10 -7.83 -4.79
N LEU A 17 51.32 -8.18 -5.17
CA LEU A 17 51.75 -9.42 -5.79
C LEU A 17 52.04 -10.55 -4.78
N ALA A 18 51.57 -11.75 -5.17
CA ALA A 18 52.13 -13.11 -5.07
C ALA A 18 53.13 -13.52 -3.96
N VAL A 19 52.79 -14.62 -3.26
CA VAL A 19 53.71 -15.72 -2.92
C VAL A 19 52.95 -17.05 -3.10
N ALA A 20 53.58 -18.02 -3.77
CA ALA A 20 53.05 -19.35 -4.08
C ALA A 20 53.56 -20.40 -3.08
N ALA A 21 52.67 -21.28 -2.59
CA ALA A 21 52.91 -22.70 -2.26
C ALA A 21 51.58 -23.38 -1.82
N PRO A 22 51.45 -24.71 -1.98
CA PRO A 22 50.19 -25.37 -2.31
C PRO A 22 49.52 -26.03 -1.11
N THR A 23 48.19 -25.96 -0.96
CA THR A 23 47.37 -27.00 -0.30
C THR A 23 45.87 -26.71 -0.39
N ALA A 24 45.11 -27.78 -0.66
CA ALA A 24 43.67 -27.96 -0.48
C ALA A 24 42.71 -27.10 -1.33
N ALA A 25 42.13 -27.74 -2.35
CA ALA A 25 40.97 -27.26 -3.08
C ALA A 25 39.78 -27.06 -2.12
N GLN A 26 39.52 -25.81 -1.75
CA GLN A 26 38.22 -25.38 -1.27
C GLN A 26 37.60 -24.52 -2.37
N ALA A 27 36.56 -25.07 -3.01
CA ALA A 27 35.72 -24.38 -3.96
C ALA A 27 35.03 -23.21 -3.26
N ALA A 28 35.68 -22.04 -3.25
CA ALA A 28 35.06 -20.78 -2.86
C ALA A 28 34.13 -20.34 -4.00
N VAL A 29 32.85 -20.64 -3.84
CA VAL A 29 31.76 -20.04 -4.61
C VAL A 29 31.83 -18.52 -4.40
N PRO A 30 31.92 -17.69 -5.46
CA PRO A 30 31.73 -16.26 -5.28
C PRO A 30 30.28 -16.04 -4.85
N ALA A 31 30.10 -15.48 -3.65
CA ALA A 31 28.82 -14.99 -3.18
C ALA A 31 28.30 -13.97 -4.20
N ALA A 32 27.28 -14.38 -4.95
CA ALA A 32 26.54 -13.48 -5.82
C ALA A 32 25.99 -12.35 -4.96
N ALA A 33 26.50 -11.15 -5.17
CA ALA A 33 25.86 -9.94 -4.67
C ALA A 33 24.49 -9.85 -5.33
N GLU A 34 23.46 -10.32 -4.62
CA GLU A 34 22.06 -10.10 -4.96
C GLU A 34 21.81 -8.60 -4.91
N THR A 35 22.03 -7.96 -6.06
CA THR A 35 21.49 -6.64 -6.33
C THR A 35 19.98 -6.85 -6.39
N THR A 36 19.31 -6.66 -5.24
CA THR A 36 17.86 -6.58 -5.17
C THR A 36 17.44 -5.35 -5.94
N ALA A 37 17.29 -5.52 -7.25
CA ALA A 37 16.59 -4.58 -8.10
C ALA A 37 15.17 -4.46 -7.53
N GLN A 38 14.93 -3.38 -6.79
CA GLN A 38 13.59 -2.98 -6.42
C GLN A 38 12.86 -2.63 -7.73
N THR A 39 12.20 -3.63 -8.32
CA THR A 39 11.30 -3.43 -9.44
C THR A 39 10.28 -2.39 -9.01
N ALA A 40 10.38 -1.18 -9.56
CA ALA A 40 9.44 -0.10 -9.30
C ALA A 40 8.04 -0.61 -9.66
N VAL A 41 7.22 -0.86 -8.63
CA VAL A 41 5.83 -1.31 -8.81
C VAL A 41 5.08 -0.16 -9.47
N ARG A 42 4.76 -0.31 -10.75
CA ARG A 42 3.97 0.69 -11.47
C ARG A 42 2.51 0.59 -11.00
N PRO A 43 1.83 1.72 -10.75
CA PRO A 43 0.42 1.68 -10.41
C PRO A 43 -0.38 1.14 -11.61
N VAL A 44 -1.35 0.28 -11.32
CA VAL A 44 -2.29 -0.26 -12.31
C VAL A 44 -3.29 0.82 -12.75
N TYR A 45 -3.55 1.78 -11.86
CA TYR A 45 -4.35 2.97 -12.16
C TYR A 45 -3.70 4.20 -11.57
N SER A 46 -3.60 5.28 -12.33
CA SER A 46 -3.16 6.58 -11.86
C SER A 46 -3.94 7.65 -12.59
N ALA A 47 -4.68 8.48 -11.87
CA ALA A 47 -5.44 9.59 -12.44
C ALA A 47 -5.37 10.83 -11.56
N GLU A 48 -5.40 11.99 -12.21
CA GLU A 48 -5.64 13.25 -11.52
C GLU A 48 -7.13 13.41 -11.25
N TRP A 49 -7.46 14.06 -10.14
CA TRP A 49 -8.82 14.35 -9.73
C TRP A 49 -8.96 15.80 -9.27
N GLY A 50 -10.18 16.31 -9.36
CA GLY A 50 -10.46 17.73 -9.16
C GLY A 50 -10.00 18.60 -10.34
N PRO A 51 -10.04 19.93 -10.19
CA PRO A 51 -10.35 20.66 -8.97
C PRO A 51 -11.82 20.52 -8.55
N PHE A 52 -12.03 20.30 -7.25
CA PHE A 52 -13.35 20.30 -6.61
C PHE A 52 -13.45 21.45 -5.62
N PHE A 53 -14.64 22.05 -5.56
CA PHE A 53 -14.84 23.30 -4.85
C PHE A 53 -15.87 23.16 -3.74
N SER A 54 -15.69 23.94 -2.68
CA SER A 54 -16.78 24.19 -1.75
C SER A 54 -17.85 25.08 -2.39
N PHE A 55 -19.00 25.19 -1.71
CA PHE A 55 -19.98 26.23 -2.03
C PHE A 55 -19.31 27.61 -2.12
N GLY A 56 -19.69 28.40 -3.13
CA GLY A 56 -19.10 29.71 -3.42
C GLY A 56 -17.61 29.69 -3.79
N ARG A 57 -17.02 28.53 -4.12
CA ARG A 57 -15.61 28.36 -4.51
C ARG A 57 -14.58 28.89 -3.50
N ARG A 58 -14.96 28.91 -2.22
CA ARG A 58 -14.13 29.44 -1.11
C ARG A 58 -13.06 28.46 -0.60
N ALA A 59 -13.12 27.21 -1.03
CA ALA A 59 -12.08 26.19 -0.85
C ALA A 59 -11.97 25.36 -2.12
N GLU A 60 -10.75 24.89 -2.41
CA GLU A 60 -10.45 24.01 -3.55
C GLU A 60 -9.65 22.79 -3.07
N ALA A 61 -9.99 21.61 -3.56
CA ALA A 61 -9.17 20.42 -3.44
C ALA A 61 -8.89 19.82 -4.83
N ARG A 62 -7.64 19.42 -5.07
CA ARG A 62 -7.21 18.70 -6.27
C ARG A 62 -6.07 17.75 -5.95
N GLY A 63 -5.83 16.78 -6.80
CA GLY A 63 -4.73 15.84 -6.55
C GLY A 63 -4.66 14.69 -7.53
N ARG A 64 -4.06 13.59 -7.06
CA ARG A 64 -3.86 12.35 -7.79
C ARG A 64 -4.25 11.16 -6.93
N VAL A 65 -4.83 10.16 -7.56
CA VAL A 65 -5.08 8.85 -6.97
C VAL A 65 -4.28 7.81 -7.75
N GLU A 66 -3.63 6.93 -7.01
CA GLU A 66 -2.84 5.82 -7.54
C GLU A 66 -3.34 4.53 -6.91
N VAL A 67 -3.51 3.48 -7.71
CA VAL A 67 -3.88 2.15 -7.26
C VAL A 67 -2.84 1.17 -7.78
N GLU A 68 -2.26 0.42 -6.86
CA GLU A 68 -1.29 -0.63 -7.11
C GLU A 68 -1.93 -1.98 -6.81
N GLU A 69 -1.93 -2.90 -7.77
CA GLU A 69 -2.23 -4.30 -7.50
C GLU A 69 -1.01 -4.94 -6.83
N ARG A 70 -1.22 -5.54 -5.66
CA ARG A 70 -0.20 -6.30 -4.94
C ARG A 70 -0.68 -7.73 -4.76
N LYS A 71 0.22 -8.68 -5.01
CA LYS A 71 0.01 -10.08 -4.67
C LYS A 71 0.59 -10.31 -3.28
N ARG A 72 -0.26 -10.74 -2.35
CA ARG A 72 0.16 -11.16 -1.01
C ARG A 72 -0.03 -12.67 -0.89
N ARG A 73 0.95 -13.33 -0.27
CA ARG A 73 0.83 -14.74 0.08
C ARG A 73 0.25 -14.84 1.48
N ASP A 74 -1.00 -15.25 1.58
CA ASP A 74 -1.68 -15.50 2.85
C ASP A 74 -1.85 -17.00 3.07
N TRP A 75 -1.82 -17.42 4.33
CA TRP A 75 -1.96 -18.82 4.68
C TRP A 75 -3.31 -19.08 5.31
N TYR A 76 -3.82 -20.30 5.14
CA TYR A 76 -5.04 -20.77 5.79
C TYR A 76 -4.88 -22.20 6.26
N TRP A 77 -5.69 -22.59 7.24
CA TRP A 77 -5.77 -23.98 7.70
C TRP A 77 -6.79 -24.72 6.85
N ASP A 78 -6.36 -25.80 6.21
CA ASP A 78 -7.22 -26.74 5.51
C ASP A 78 -7.30 -28.07 6.26
N ARG A 79 -8.40 -28.80 6.11
CA ARG A 79 -8.61 -30.10 6.74
C ARG A 79 -8.45 -31.18 5.69
N GLU A 80 -7.40 -31.99 5.82
CA GLU A 80 -7.15 -33.12 4.93
C GLU A 80 -7.36 -34.45 5.65
N VAL A 81 -7.93 -35.42 4.93
CA VAL A 81 -8.05 -36.79 5.42
C VAL A 81 -6.80 -37.56 5.02
N VAL A 82 -5.98 -37.91 6.01
CA VAL A 82 -4.78 -38.72 5.83
C VAL A 82 -5.04 -40.13 6.36
N TRP A 83 -4.58 -41.13 5.63
CA TRP A 83 -4.62 -42.52 6.07
C TRP A 83 -3.37 -42.83 6.88
N GLU A 84 -3.53 -43.06 8.17
CA GLU A 84 -2.45 -43.44 9.08
C GLU A 84 -2.53 -44.94 9.38
N LYS A 85 -1.43 -45.67 9.19
CA LYS A 85 -1.37 -47.10 9.53
C LYS A 85 -1.18 -47.25 11.03
N LYS A 86 -2.26 -47.51 11.77
CA LYS A 86 -2.18 -47.79 13.21
C LYS A 86 -1.93 -49.27 13.46
N CYS A 87 -0.80 -49.56 14.08
CA CYS A 87 -0.43 -50.92 14.47
C CYS A 87 -0.59 -51.12 15.98
N HIS A 88 -1.06 -52.29 16.39
CA HIS A 88 -1.09 -52.74 17.77
C HIS A 88 -0.62 -54.20 17.83
N ARG A 89 -0.05 -54.63 18.96
CA ARG A 89 0.34 -56.02 19.18
C ARG A 89 -0.76 -56.75 19.95
N ARG A 90 -1.11 -57.96 19.52
CA ARG A 90 -2.03 -58.86 20.22
C ARG A 90 -1.46 -60.27 20.16
N LYS A 91 -1.24 -60.91 21.32
CA LYS A 91 -0.64 -62.26 21.41
C LYS A 91 0.68 -62.41 20.62
N GLY A 92 1.58 -61.43 20.74
CA GLY A 92 2.86 -61.42 20.00
C GLY A 92 2.77 -61.04 18.52
N VAL A 93 1.58 -61.05 17.91
CA VAL A 93 1.37 -60.70 16.49
C VAL A 93 1.08 -59.20 16.33
N ARG A 94 1.73 -58.55 15.34
CA ARG A 94 1.50 -57.14 15.01
C ARG A 94 0.35 -57.00 14.02
N HIS A 95 -0.76 -56.43 14.47
CA HIS A 95 -1.92 -56.12 13.63
C HIS A 95 -1.92 -54.64 13.24
N CYS A 96 -1.94 -54.33 11.95
CA CYS A 96 -1.99 -52.96 11.45
C CYS A 96 -3.27 -52.72 10.66
N LYS A 97 -3.95 -51.60 10.90
CA LYS A 97 -5.12 -51.18 10.14
C LYS A 97 -4.96 -49.73 9.64
N PRO A 98 -5.39 -49.42 8.41
CA PRO A 98 -5.46 -48.04 7.95
C PRO A 98 -6.58 -47.33 8.72
N VAL A 99 -6.27 -46.15 9.25
CA VAL A 99 -7.22 -45.33 10.00
C VAL A 99 -7.27 -43.95 9.34
N LYS A 100 -8.47 -43.48 9.01
CA LYS A 100 -8.68 -42.11 8.53
C LYS A 100 -8.45 -41.13 9.68
N LYS A 101 -7.62 -40.12 9.46
CA LYS A 101 -7.35 -39.05 10.42
C LYS A 101 -7.48 -37.72 9.71
N VAL A 102 -8.28 -36.82 10.29
CA VAL A 102 -8.38 -35.44 9.82
C VAL A 102 -7.25 -34.64 10.43
N VAL A 103 -6.36 -34.10 9.60
CA VAL A 103 -5.25 -33.25 10.03
C VAL A 103 -5.44 -31.84 9.49
N LYS A 104 -5.02 -30.83 10.26
CA LYS A 104 -4.97 -29.44 9.80
C LYS A 104 -3.64 -29.22 9.10
N VAL A 105 -3.68 -28.95 7.79
CA VAL A 105 -2.51 -28.59 7.01
C VAL A 105 -2.52 -27.10 6.72
N LYS A 106 -1.34 -26.47 6.76
CA LYS A 106 -1.19 -25.06 6.42
C LYS A 106 -1.01 -24.94 4.92
N LYS A 107 -1.98 -24.32 4.23
CA LYS A 107 -1.90 -24.04 2.79
C LYS A 107 -1.66 -22.57 2.55
N TRP A 108 -0.95 -22.27 1.47
CA TRP A 108 -0.72 -20.91 1.00
C TRP A 108 -1.68 -20.60 -0.15
N ARG A 109 -2.25 -19.41 -0.15
CA ARG A 109 -2.99 -18.85 -1.27
C ARG A 109 -2.41 -17.50 -1.64
N TRP A 110 -2.38 -17.22 -2.94
CA TRP A 110 -2.07 -15.88 -3.43
C TRP A 110 -3.36 -15.07 -3.43
N GLU A 111 -3.37 -13.99 -2.65
CA GLU A 111 -4.46 -13.04 -2.58
C GLU A 111 -4.03 -11.75 -3.31
N ARG A 112 -4.91 -11.25 -4.18
CA ARG A 112 -4.69 -9.99 -4.89
C ARG A 112 -5.37 -8.90 -4.09
N THR A 113 -4.60 -7.87 -3.74
CA THR A 113 -5.05 -6.73 -2.94
C THR A 113 -4.72 -5.46 -3.71
N ASN A 114 -5.70 -4.56 -3.81
CA ASN A 114 -5.50 -3.27 -4.48
C ASN A 114 -5.16 -2.22 -3.43
N ARG A 115 -3.91 -1.77 -3.37
CA ARG A 115 -3.50 -0.69 -2.47
C ARG A 115 -3.72 0.64 -3.18
N PHE A 116 -4.51 1.54 -2.58
CA PHE A 116 -4.67 2.88 -3.11
C PHE A 116 -3.88 3.91 -2.29
N THR A 117 -3.41 4.94 -2.96
CA THR A 117 -2.82 6.15 -2.38
C THR A 117 -3.51 7.36 -3.00
N VAL A 118 -4.01 8.26 -2.17
CA VAL A 118 -4.53 9.55 -2.60
C VAL A 118 -3.59 10.62 -2.09
N THR A 119 -3.11 11.45 -3.00
CA THR A 119 -2.35 12.67 -2.70
C THR A 119 -3.14 13.87 -3.18
N GLY A 120 -3.10 14.96 -2.41
CA GLY A 120 -3.84 16.16 -2.78
C GLY A 120 -3.28 17.43 -2.18
N VAL A 121 -3.81 18.53 -2.69
CA VAL A 121 -3.59 19.89 -2.22
C VAL A 121 -4.95 20.46 -1.84
N LEU A 122 -5.04 21.05 -0.65
CA LEU A 122 -6.21 21.75 -0.13
C LEU A 122 -5.89 23.23 -0.02
N GLU A 123 -6.60 24.06 -0.78
CA GLU A 123 -6.43 25.51 -0.78
C GLU A 123 -7.62 26.18 -0.10
N ASN A 124 -7.31 27.14 0.77
CA ASN A 124 -8.28 27.99 1.42
C ASN A 124 -8.36 29.34 0.71
N ARG A 125 -9.41 29.54 -0.10
CA ARG A 125 -9.61 30.73 -0.94
C ARG A 125 -10.42 31.84 -0.27
N SER A 126 -10.70 31.75 1.03
CA SER A 126 -11.48 32.79 1.70
C SER A 126 -10.72 34.10 1.78
N GLN A 127 -11.37 35.18 1.38
CA GLN A 127 -10.91 36.53 1.67
C GLN A 127 -10.87 36.73 3.20
N TRP A 128 -9.80 37.33 3.69
CA TRP A 128 -9.42 37.35 5.11
C TRP A 128 -10.43 38.01 6.06
N ARG A 129 -11.45 38.71 5.52
CA ARG A 129 -12.51 39.36 6.29
C ARG A 129 -13.54 38.38 6.86
N ASP A 130 -13.64 37.14 6.34
CA ASP A 130 -14.59 36.12 6.81
C ASP A 130 -13.97 35.20 7.89
N ARG A 131 -13.74 35.74 9.10
CA ARG A 131 -13.15 34.98 10.23
C ARG A 131 -13.99 33.79 10.72
N LYS A 132 -15.31 33.79 10.48
CA LYS A 132 -16.26 32.80 11.05
C LYS A 132 -16.14 31.40 10.41
N HIS A 133 -15.68 31.32 9.16
CA HIS A 133 -15.49 30.06 8.42
C HIS A 133 -14.06 29.97 7.90
N GLY A 134 -13.07 30.10 8.80
CA GLY A 134 -11.68 30.31 8.44
C GLY A 134 -10.98 29.13 7.75
N CYS A 135 -11.52 27.91 7.80
CA CYS A 135 -10.81 26.72 7.32
C CYS A 135 -11.48 26.09 6.10
N ALA A 136 -10.67 25.62 5.16
CA ALA A 136 -11.04 24.68 4.12
C ALA A 136 -10.98 23.26 4.68
N TRP A 137 -11.91 22.41 4.25
CA TRP A 137 -11.99 21.01 4.64
C TRP A 137 -12.16 20.12 3.40
N ALA A 138 -11.50 18.98 3.41
CA ALA A 138 -11.71 17.90 2.44
C ALA A 138 -12.02 16.61 3.20
N THR A 139 -13.24 16.12 3.10
CA THR A 139 -13.65 14.83 3.66
C THR A 139 -13.74 13.81 2.54
N PHE A 140 -12.96 12.74 2.66
CA PHE A 140 -13.00 11.60 1.77
C PHE A 140 -13.90 10.52 2.37
N LYS A 141 -14.73 9.92 1.53
CA LYS A 141 -15.49 8.71 1.82
C LYS A 141 -14.90 7.59 0.98
N VAL A 142 -14.38 6.56 1.62
CA VAL A 142 -13.79 5.39 0.98
C VAL A 142 -14.71 4.21 1.25
N THR A 143 -15.35 3.71 0.20
CA THR A 143 -16.13 2.47 0.21
C THR A 143 -15.26 1.35 -0.33
N ARG A 144 -15.11 0.27 0.42
CA ARG A 144 -14.35 -0.92 0.04
C ARG A 144 -15.21 -1.93 -0.74
N PHE A 145 -14.57 -2.96 -1.31
CA PHE A 145 -15.27 -4.02 -2.05
C PHE A 145 -16.18 -4.89 -1.17
N ASP A 146 -15.87 -5.04 0.12
CA ASP A 146 -16.69 -5.72 1.13
C ASP A 146 -17.90 -4.90 1.59
N GLY A 147 -17.98 -3.62 1.20
CA GLY A 147 -19.03 -2.69 1.61
C GLY A 147 -18.65 -1.79 2.79
N ASP A 148 -17.50 -2.02 3.43
CA ASP A 148 -17.04 -1.18 4.54
C ASP A 148 -16.81 0.26 4.08
N VAL A 149 -17.23 1.21 4.91
CA VAL A 149 -17.07 2.64 4.66
C VAL A 149 -16.17 3.26 5.71
N SER A 150 -15.14 3.97 5.25
CA SER A 150 -14.26 4.76 6.11
C SER A 150 -14.21 6.21 5.64
N TYR A 151 -13.90 7.11 6.57
CA TYR A 151 -13.81 8.54 6.31
C TYR A 151 -12.44 9.06 6.69
N GLU A 152 -11.85 9.85 5.81
CA GLU A 152 -10.59 10.56 6.06
C GLU A 152 -10.83 12.05 5.88
N THR A 153 -10.30 12.89 6.76
CA THR A 153 -10.60 14.32 6.73
C THR A 153 -9.36 15.16 6.93
N PHE A 154 -9.21 16.14 6.05
CA PHE A 154 -8.11 17.09 6.04
C PHE A 154 -8.64 18.51 6.18
N ARG A 155 -7.85 19.38 6.81
CA ARG A 155 -8.22 20.77 7.08
C ARG A 155 -7.06 21.69 6.78
N ASN A 156 -7.33 22.79 6.10
CA ASN A 156 -6.40 23.89 5.92
C ASN A 156 -7.01 25.22 6.39
N CYS A 157 -6.48 25.80 7.46
CA CYS A 157 -6.87 27.12 7.96
C CYS A 157 -5.91 28.23 7.54
N GLY A 158 -4.78 27.89 6.91
CA GLY A 158 -3.75 28.82 6.48
C GLY A 158 -4.11 29.52 5.18
N LYS A 159 -3.30 30.52 4.82
CA LYS A 159 -3.35 31.19 3.50
C LYS A 159 -2.70 30.37 2.40
N ARG A 160 -1.72 29.53 2.75
CA ARG A 160 -0.97 28.72 1.79
C ARG A 160 -1.71 27.41 1.55
N PRO A 161 -1.66 26.85 0.33
CA PRO A 161 -2.17 25.51 0.08
C PRO A 161 -1.45 24.49 0.97
N ASP A 162 -2.21 23.54 1.53
CA ASP A 162 -1.69 22.47 2.36
C ASP A 162 -1.74 21.14 1.61
N ARG A 163 -0.73 20.29 1.81
CA ARG A 163 -0.62 19.01 1.11
C ARG A 163 -1.04 17.89 2.05
N TYR A 164 -1.75 16.91 1.51
CA TYR A 164 -2.13 15.73 2.27
C TYR A 164 -1.94 14.47 1.45
N ARG A 165 -1.80 13.37 2.19
CA ARG A 165 -1.65 12.02 1.64
C ARG A 165 -2.32 11.03 2.57
N PHE A 166 -3.10 10.12 2.02
CA PHE A 166 -3.58 8.94 2.73
C PHE A 166 -3.65 7.75 1.78
N GLY A 167 -3.85 6.56 2.33
CA GLY A 167 -3.97 5.35 1.53
C GLY A 167 -4.63 4.24 2.31
N GLY A 168 -5.01 3.20 1.58
CA GLY A 168 -5.70 2.05 2.13
C GLY A 168 -5.68 0.88 1.17
N ARG A 169 -6.60 -0.06 1.36
CA ARG A 169 -6.71 -1.27 0.55
C ARG A 169 -8.14 -1.43 0.04
N ASP A 170 -8.25 -2.05 -1.12
CA ASP A 170 -9.47 -2.60 -1.71
C ASP A 170 -10.60 -1.57 -1.78
N ALA A 171 -10.27 -0.32 -2.13
CA ALA A 171 -11.27 0.70 -2.40
C ALA A 171 -12.03 0.35 -3.67
N LYS A 172 -13.36 0.33 -3.56
CA LYS A 172 -14.29 0.24 -4.68
C LYS A 172 -14.66 1.64 -5.18
N LEU A 173 -14.88 2.58 -4.27
CA LEU A 173 -15.26 3.95 -4.59
C LEU A 173 -14.60 4.91 -3.59
N ILE A 174 -13.96 5.96 -4.10
CA ILE A 174 -13.47 7.08 -3.30
C ILE A 174 -14.21 8.32 -3.77
N GLN A 175 -14.88 8.99 -2.84
CA GLN A 175 -15.51 10.28 -3.07
C GLN A 175 -14.89 11.33 -2.15
N VAL A 176 -14.93 12.59 -2.57
CA VAL A 176 -14.48 13.71 -1.76
C VAL A 176 -15.58 14.76 -1.67
N LYS A 177 -15.72 15.35 -0.50
CA LYS A 177 -16.57 16.50 -0.22
C LYS A 177 -15.69 17.64 0.25
N VAL A 178 -15.67 18.73 -0.52
CA VAL A 178 -14.92 19.94 -0.18
C VAL A 178 -15.87 20.94 0.46
N THR A 179 -15.53 21.42 1.65
CA THR A 179 -16.38 22.36 2.39
C THR A 179 -15.58 23.46 3.07
N LYS A 180 -16.30 24.46 3.57
CA LYS A 180 -15.77 25.45 4.50
C LYS A 180 -16.23 25.12 5.91
N GLY A 181 -15.41 25.45 6.89
CA GLY A 181 -15.66 25.09 8.28
C GLY A 181 -15.02 26.05 9.26
N GLY A 182 -15.42 25.90 10.51
CA GLY A 182 -14.66 26.41 11.64
C GLY A 182 -13.37 25.60 11.82
N ARG A 183 -12.62 25.95 12.87
CA ARG A 183 -11.42 25.21 13.25
C ARG A 183 -11.76 23.77 13.62
N HIS A 184 -12.87 23.53 14.32
CA HIS A 184 -13.14 22.20 14.89
C HIS A 184 -14.00 21.32 13.98
N HIS A 185 -14.87 21.90 13.14
CA HIS A 185 -15.80 21.13 12.33
C HIS A 185 -15.97 21.73 10.92
N PRO A 186 -16.09 20.88 9.88
CA PRO A 186 -16.56 21.30 8.57
C PRO A 186 -18.04 21.71 8.67
N HIS A 187 -18.46 22.71 7.89
CA HIS A 187 -19.89 22.92 7.63
C HIS A 187 -20.33 22.04 6.47
N HIS A 188 -21.58 21.57 6.49
CA HIS A 188 -22.04 20.50 5.61
C HIS A 188 -22.36 20.91 4.16
N GLN A 189 -22.06 22.14 3.77
CA GLN A 189 -22.34 22.67 2.43
C GLN A 189 -21.29 22.20 1.42
N GLY A 190 -21.68 21.29 0.53
CA GLY A 190 -20.88 20.76 -0.58
C GLY A 190 -21.53 19.50 -1.15
N THR A 191 -21.12 19.09 -2.35
CA THR A 191 -21.55 17.82 -2.96
C THR A 191 -20.41 16.82 -2.94
N TRP A 192 -20.77 15.53 -2.90
CA TRP A 192 -19.79 14.46 -3.06
C TRP A 192 -19.38 14.36 -4.52
N GLN A 193 -18.07 14.31 -4.76
CA GLN A 193 -17.47 14.19 -6.08
C GLN A 193 -16.64 12.92 -6.14
N THR A 194 -16.69 12.20 -7.26
CA THR A 194 -15.93 10.95 -7.42
C THR A 194 -14.47 11.23 -7.70
N VAL A 195 -13.59 10.66 -6.89
CA VAL A 195 -12.13 10.68 -7.04
C VAL A 195 -11.65 9.43 -7.76
N TYR A 196 -12.25 8.28 -7.42
CA TYR A 196 -11.91 6.99 -7.99
C TYR A 196 -13.13 6.08 -7.92
N ALA A 197 -13.37 5.31 -8.98
CA ALA A 197 -14.31 4.21 -9.00
C ALA A 197 -13.62 3.02 -9.66
N ALA A 198 -13.59 1.89 -8.97
CA ALA A 198 -13.15 0.63 -9.56
C ALA A 198 -14.13 0.22 -10.67
N ARG A 199 -13.58 -0.37 -11.74
CA ARG A 199 -14.35 -0.96 -12.83
C ARG A 199 -14.74 -2.40 -12.52
#